data_AF-A0A3P8HBV0-F1
#
_entry.id   AF-A0A3P8HBV0-F1
#
_cell.length_a   1.000
_cell.length_b   1.000
_cell.length_c   1.000
_cell.angle_alpha   90.00
_cell.angle_beta   90.00
_cell.angle_gamma   90.00
#
_symmetry.space_group_name_H-M   'P 1'
#
loop_
_entity.id
_entity.type
_entity.pdbx_description
1 polymer ?
#
loop_
_entity_poly.entity_id
_entity_poly.type
_entity_poly.pdbx_seq_one_letter_code
_entity_poly.pdbx_strand_id
1 'polypeptide(L)'
;MQALEELAMNYDQKAQEILLKTKELEETQEELSKQSRVMHTKDGELSQLKDTYSNQKKKYTEMMSSLLKDLIDVGECMSDQLTKPSFGGAERLDEEFTVMRLYISKMKTEAKSLQSRVRQLEEERVQHVQLLRKSEDESKELHTRLHGLEVKLSTLTDKVDESEARKRQLQETVDTLNAEVAKLRANEQLMTGTDAQSQQILAGQSSIRAKLDEEFKRQSELYAAQVKELRDEVDKKQRKLEELNDQVHNLKFQGDKSDEELVRLRKECEEKSSKLEQLEKAAEKREQARQDLRGLEETVIKELQTLHNLRRLFVQDLNSRIKRSDNRLKASRNSSSTNQLNQINSNSPGQQPGAQPNTEQLVVDFDDEDDSNQGGSLAQREKIMFLENNLDRLTKVHKQLVHDNAELRCELPKLEKRLKATVERVRSLESSLREAKEGAMRDRKRYQLEVERIKEVVRQRNIAARRGQSQIAKPIRAGHAPTAPSAGLGSNPYAVRPGAMGAP
;
A
#
# COMPACT_ATOMS: atom_id res chain seq x y z
N MET A 1 -92.10 35.37 82.74
CA MET A 1 -90.87 34.87 83.36
C MET A 1 -90.35 33.64 82.61
N GLN A 2 -91.09 32.54 82.55
CA GLN A 2 -90.67 31.30 81.87
C GLN A 2 -90.20 31.47 80.41
N ALA A 3 -90.92 32.23 79.57
CA ALA A 3 -90.50 32.49 78.18
C ALA A 3 -89.18 33.28 78.04
N LEU A 4 -88.81 34.10 79.04
CA LEU A 4 -87.54 34.82 79.06
C LEU A 4 -86.39 33.92 79.53
N GLU A 5 -86.66 32.99 80.45
CA GLU A 5 -85.70 31.98 80.89
C GLU A 5 -85.36 31.00 79.77
N GLU A 6 -86.38 30.52 79.03
CA GLU A 6 -86.17 29.67 77.83
C GLU A 6 -85.39 30.40 76.73
N LEU A 7 -85.68 31.69 76.53
CA LEU A 7 -84.95 32.50 75.56
C LEU A 7 -83.48 32.72 75.98
N ALA A 8 -83.23 32.99 77.27
CA ALA A 8 -81.87 33.10 77.82
C ALA A 8 -81.09 31.79 77.67
N MET A 9 -81.70 30.63 78.00
CA MET A 9 -81.09 29.31 77.78
C MET A 9 -80.81 29.06 76.28
N ASN A 10 -81.71 29.46 75.37
CA ASN A 10 -81.48 29.34 73.92
C ASN A 10 -80.31 30.22 73.45
N TYR A 11 -80.19 31.44 73.97
CA TYR A 11 -79.06 32.32 73.67
C TYR A 11 -77.74 31.79 74.21
N ASP A 12 -77.72 31.27 75.44
CA ASP A 12 -76.51 30.66 76.03
C ASP A 12 -76.09 29.41 75.26
N GLN A 13 -77.05 28.55 74.87
CA GLN A 13 -76.77 27.38 74.03
C GLN A 13 -76.20 27.81 72.67
N LYS A 14 -76.82 28.78 72.01
CA LYS A 14 -76.30 29.31 70.73
C LYS A 14 -74.92 29.94 70.88
N ALA A 15 -74.65 30.63 71.98
CA ALA A 15 -73.33 31.19 72.26
C ALA A 15 -72.28 30.08 72.43
N GLN A 16 -72.61 29.00 73.16
CA GLN A 16 -71.74 27.82 73.27
C GLN A 16 -71.51 27.13 71.93
N GLU A 17 -72.55 26.96 71.11
CA GLU A 17 -72.43 26.40 69.76
C GLU A 17 -71.55 27.27 68.85
N ILE A 18 -71.66 28.59 68.94
CA ILE A 18 -70.79 29.53 68.21
C ILE A 18 -69.34 29.40 68.68
N LEU A 19 -69.10 29.28 69.98
CA LEU A 19 -67.74 29.09 70.52
C LEU A 19 -67.12 27.77 70.04
N LEU A 20 -67.88 26.67 70.09
CA LEU A 20 -67.40 25.37 69.58
C LEU A 20 -67.08 25.44 68.08
N LYS A 21 -67.98 26.01 67.27
CA LYS A 21 -67.72 26.21 65.83
C LYS A 21 -66.54 27.13 65.56
N THR A 22 -66.35 28.16 66.37
CA THR A 22 -65.20 29.06 66.23
C THR A 22 -63.90 28.30 66.49
N LYS A 23 -63.85 27.47 67.53
CA LYS A 23 -62.71 26.62 67.83
C LYS A 23 -62.43 25.59 66.72
N GLU A 24 -63.47 24.93 66.20
CA GLU A 24 -63.34 24.01 65.05
C GLU A 24 -62.81 24.74 63.79
N LEU A 25 -63.27 25.98 63.54
CA LEU A 25 -62.76 26.80 62.45
C LEU A 25 -61.29 27.18 62.64
N GLU A 26 -60.87 27.51 63.86
CA GLU A 26 -59.47 27.80 64.17
C GLU A 26 -58.57 26.56 63.97
N GLU A 27 -59.00 25.39 64.44
CA GLU A 27 -58.29 24.11 64.27
C GLU A 27 -58.14 23.75 62.78
N THR A 28 -59.23 23.84 62.01
CA THR A 28 -59.19 23.57 60.56
C THR A 28 -58.34 24.59 59.80
N GLN A 29 -58.33 25.86 60.22
CA GLN A 29 -57.49 26.89 59.63
C GLN A 29 -56.00 26.64 59.94
N GLU A 30 -55.66 26.19 61.14
CA GLU A 30 -54.29 25.80 61.49
C GLU A 30 -53.84 24.58 60.66
N GLU A 31 -54.67 23.55 60.55
CA GLU A 31 -54.40 22.38 59.71
C GLU A 31 -54.18 22.75 58.23
N LEU A 32 -55.04 23.61 57.68
CA LEU A 32 -54.88 24.11 56.32
C LEU A 32 -53.55 24.88 56.14
N SER A 33 -53.19 25.71 57.13
CA SER A 33 -51.92 26.45 57.10
C SER A 33 -50.71 25.51 57.16
N LYS A 34 -50.79 24.44 57.96
CA LYS A 34 -49.75 23.41 58.06
C LYS A 34 -49.63 22.63 56.74
N GLN A 35 -50.75 22.25 56.13
CA GLN A 35 -50.77 21.55 54.85
C GLN A 35 -50.23 22.41 53.71
N SER A 36 -50.53 23.72 53.70
CA SER A 36 -49.95 24.69 52.76
C SER A 36 -48.42 24.78 52.88
N ARG A 37 -47.88 24.81 54.11
CA ARG A 37 -46.41 24.78 54.33
C ARG A 37 -45.78 23.49 53.78
N VAL A 38 -46.40 22.34 54.03
CA VAL A 38 -45.89 21.04 53.51
C VAL A 38 -45.91 21.01 51.98
N MET A 39 -46.99 21.51 51.36
CA MET A 39 -47.11 21.58 49.91
C MET A 39 -46.01 22.45 49.29
N HIS A 40 -45.74 23.64 49.85
CA HIS A 40 -44.64 24.49 49.40
C HIS A 40 -43.27 23.83 49.55
N THR A 41 -43.03 23.09 50.63
CA THR A 41 -41.79 22.31 50.79
C THR A 41 -41.66 21.24 49.70
N LYS A 42 -42.75 20.51 49.40
CA LYS A 42 -42.76 19.47 48.38
C LYS A 42 -42.58 20.02 46.96
N ASP A 43 -43.14 21.18 46.66
CA ASP A 43 -42.91 21.87 45.39
C ASP A 43 -41.43 22.28 45.24
N GLY A 44 -40.81 22.74 46.33
CA GLY A 44 -39.37 23.03 46.37
C GLY A 44 -38.50 21.80 46.10
N GLU A 45 -38.78 20.69 46.80
CA GLU A 45 -38.09 19.40 46.58
C GLU A 45 -38.27 18.90 45.12
N LEU A 46 -39.47 19.01 44.58
CA LEU A 46 -39.79 18.58 43.21
C LEU A 46 -39.08 19.45 42.16
N SER A 47 -38.98 20.76 42.38
CA SER A 47 -38.21 21.66 41.52
C SER A 47 -36.72 21.31 41.55
N GLN A 48 -36.15 21.11 42.75
CA GLN A 48 -34.75 20.69 42.89
C GLN A 48 -34.48 19.34 42.22
N LEU A 49 -35.42 18.39 42.31
CA LEU A 49 -35.29 17.09 41.65
C LEU A 49 -35.33 17.22 40.13
N LYS A 50 -36.18 18.11 39.58
CA LYS A 50 -36.21 18.41 38.15
C LYS A 50 -34.90 19.04 37.66
N ASP A 51 -34.36 19.99 38.42
CA ASP A 51 -33.11 20.67 38.06
C ASP A 51 -31.91 19.71 38.10
N THR A 52 -31.83 18.87 39.13
CA THR A 52 -30.78 17.85 39.25
C THR A 52 -30.89 16.80 38.13
N TYR A 53 -32.11 16.34 37.79
CA TYR A 53 -32.32 15.45 36.65
C TYR A 53 -31.93 16.09 35.32
N SER A 54 -32.30 17.35 35.09
CA SER A 54 -31.94 18.10 33.88
C SER A 54 -30.41 18.24 33.74
N ASN A 55 -29.72 18.57 34.83
CA ASN A 55 -28.26 18.66 34.87
C ASN A 55 -27.59 17.31 34.61
N GLN A 56 -28.11 16.22 35.19
CA GLN A 56 -27.62 14.88 34.91
C GLN A 56 -27.79 14.50 33.44
N LYS A 57 -28.99 14.75 32.86
CA LYS A 57 -29.26 14.50 31.44
C LYS A 57 -28.27 15.25 30.55
N LYS A 58 -28.04 16.54 30.82
CA LYS A 58 -27.07 17.36 30.09
C LYS A 58 -25.65 16.78 30.17
N LYS A 59 -25.20 16.40 31.37
CA LYS A 59 -23.88 15.79 31.58
C LYS A 59 -23.73 14.47 30.80
N TYR A 60 -24.74 13.60 30.82
CA TYR A 60 -24.71 12.34 30.06
C TYR A 60 -24.67 12.58 28.55
N THR A 61 -25.46 13.53 28.03
CA THR A 61 -25.42 13.93 26.61
C THR A 61 -24.05 14.46 26.19
N GLU A 62 -23.41 15.30 27.00
CA GLU A 62 -22.07 15.84 26.71
C GLU A 62 -21.01 14.74 26.70
N MET A 63 -21.01 13.85 27.70
CA MET A 63 -20.10 12.69 27.74
C MET A 63 -20.31 11.76 26.54
N MET A 64 -21.57 11.48 26.17
CA MET A 64 -21.92 10.66 25.01
C MET A 64 -21.40 11.27 23.71
N SER A 65 -21.64 12.58 23.53
CA SER A 65 -21.19 13.32 22.35
C SER A 65 -19.67 13.32 22.21
N SER A 66 -18.94 13.46 23.33
CA SER A 66 -17.47 13.35 23.35
C SER A 66 -17.00 11.96 22.94
N LEU A 67 -17.55 10.89 23.55
CA LEU A 67 -17.16 9.52 23.24
C LEU A 67 -17.47 9.15 21.79
N LEU A 68 -18.60 9.61 21.26
CA LEU A 68 -18.96 9.44 19.85
C LEU A 68 -17.95 10.10 18.92
N LYS A 69 -17.52 11.32 19.24
CA LYS A 69 -16.53 12.04 18.46
C LYS A 69 -15.20 11.27 18.43
N ASP A 70 -14.71 10.85 19.60
CA ASP A 70 -13.47 10.08 19.70
C ASP A 70 -13.55 8.75 18.92
N LEU A 71 -14.72 8.08 18.97
CA LEU A 71 -14.97 6.87 18.18
C LEU A 71 -14.95 7.12 16.68
N ILE A 72 -15.55 8.21 16.22
CA ILE A 72 -15.55 8.59 14.80
C ILE A 72 -14.12 8.88 14.34
N ASP A 73 -13.35 9.65 15.11
CA ASP A 73 -11.96 10.00 14.78
C ASP A 73 -11.09 8.74 14.66
N VAL A 74 -11.26 7.75 15.55
CA VAL A 74 -10.59 6.45 15.44
C VAL A 74 -11.08 5.68 14.21
N GLY A 75 -12.38 5.69 13.93
CA GLY A 75 -12.95 5.02 12.77
C GLY A 75 -12.44 5.57 11.43
N GLU A 76 -12.29 6.90 11.32
CA GLU A 76 -11.70 7.57 10.15
C GLU A 76 -10.25 7.15 9.94
N CYS A 77 -9.46 7.03 11.02
CA CYS A 77 -8.07 6.58 10.91
C CYS A 77 -7.94 5.13 10.46
N MET A 78 -8.95 4.30 10.72
CA MET A 78 -8.94 2.88 10.35
C MET A 78 -9.38 2.64 8.92
N SER A 79 -10.44 3.28 8.46
CA SER A 79 -10.99 3.05 7.12
C SER A 79 -11.87 4.19 6.65
N ASP A 80 -11.54 4.75 5.48
CA ASP A 80 -12.35 5.74 4.77
C ASP A 80 -13.74 5.20 4.37
N GLN A 81 -13.95 3.89 4.41
CA GLN A 81 -15.23 3.25 4.06
C GLN A 81 -16.22 3.22 5.23
N LEU A 82 -15.79 3.54 6.45
CA LEU A 82 -16.68 3.63 7.61
C LEU A 82 -17.52 4.90 7.50
N THR A 83 -18.75 4.75 6.99
CA THR A 83 -19.75 5.84 6.99
C THR A 83 -19.95 6.42 8.38
N LYS A 84 -19.79 7.74 8.50
CA LYS A 84 -20.08 8.48 9.72
C LYS A 84 -21.55 8.28 10.11
N PRO A 85 -21.83 7.91 11.36
CA PRO A 85 -23.20 7.86 11.84
C PRO A 85 -23.82 9.27 11.83
N SER A 86 -25.02 9.38 11.28
CA SER A 86 -25.82 10.62 11.29
C SER A 86 -26.70 10.65 12.53
N PHE A 87 -26.62 11.72 13.31
CA PHE A 87 -27.38 11.86 14.55
C PHE A 87 -28.52 12.87 14.40
N GLY A 88 -29.74 12.43 14.69
CA GLY A 88 -30.90 13.30 14.94
C GLY A 88 -30.81 13.81 16.38
N GLY A 89 -31.13 15.09 16.60
CA GLY A 89 -30.80 15.84 17.81
C GLY A 89 -31.09 15.16 19.17
N ALA A 90 -30.34 15.63 20.17
CA ALA A 90 -30.10 15.18 21.55
C ALA A 90 -31.29 14.77 22.47
N GLU A 91 -32.48 14.50 21.93
CA GLU A 91 -33.65 14.16 22.74
C GLU A 91 -33.77 12.67 23.07
N ARG A 92 -33.13 11.77 22.30
CA ARG A 92 -33.27 10.32 22.44
C ARG A 92 -31.91 9.61 22.62
N LEU A 93 -31.38 9.67 23.84
CA LEU A 93 -30.11 9.01 24.23
C LEU A 93 -30.07 7.52 23.84
N ASP A 94 -31.19 6.79 23.94
CA ASP A 94 -31.25 5.35 23.60
C ASP A 94 -30.97 5.05 22.12
N GLU A 95 -31.33 5.98 21.23
CA GLU A 95 -31.05 5.87 19.80
C GLU A 95 -29.58 6.12 19.51
N GLU A 96 -28.98 7.13 20.16
CA GLU A 96 -27.55 7.43 20.09
C GLU A 96 -26.70 6.24 20.56
N PHE A 97 -27.10 5.60 21.67
CA PHE A 97 -26.44 4.38 22.16
C PHE A 97 -26.52 3.23 21.16
N THR A 98 -27.65 3.08 20.47
CA THR A 98 -27.81 2.02 19.47
C THR A 98 -26.95 2.28 18.24
N VAL A 99 -26.91 3.53 17.78
CA VAL A 99 -26.03 3.96 16.69
C VAL A 99 -24.55 3.77 17.06
N MET A 100 -24.13 4.16 18.26
CA MET A 100 -22.77 3.92 18.76
C MET A 100 -22.42 2.44 18.76
N ARG A 101 -23.28 1.58 19.31
CA ARG A 101 -23.04 0.12 19.36
C ARG A 101 -22.88 -0.48 17.97
N LEU A 102 -23.70 -0.08 17.01
CA LEU A 102 -23.60 -0.53 15.63
C LEU A 102 -22.30 -0.04 14.98
N TYR A 103 -21.92 1.22 15.20
CA TYR A 103 -20.68 1.78 14.69
C TYR A 103 -19.45 1.04 15.25
N ILE A 104 -19.40 0.81 16.58
CA ILE A 104 -18.36 0.00 17.22
C ILE A 104 -18.31 -1.42 16.63
N SER A 105 -19.47 -2.03 16.37
CA SER A 105 -19.53 -3.39 15.79
C SER A 105 -18.93 -3.44 14.38
N LYS A 106 -19.19 -2.41 13.56
CA LYS A 106 -18.57 -2.24 12.24
C LYS A 106 -17.07 -1.95 12.33
N MET A 107 -16.65 -1.05 13.21
CA MET A 107 -15.23 -0.79 13.48
C MET A 107 -14.50 -2.06 13.92
N LYS A 108 -15.13 -2.89 14.75
CA LYS A 108 -14.56 -4.17 15.19
C LYS A 108 -14.37 -5.15 14.03
N THR A 109 -15.30 -5.22 13.07
CA THR A 109 -15.13 -6.06 11.88
C THR A 109 -14.02 -5.54 10.97
N GLU A 110 -13.94 -4.23 10.77
CA GLU A 110 -12.85 -3.60 10.00
C GLU A 110 -11.50 -3.80 10.68
N ALA A 111 -11.42 -3.65 12.02
CA ALA A 111 -10.22 -3.91 12.80
C ALA A 111 -9.68 -5.32 12.58
N LYS A 112 -10.57 -6.32 12.59
CA LYS A 112 -10.21 -7.73 12.35
C LYS A 112 -9.74 -7.95 10.91
N SER A 113 -10.38 -7.32 9.94
CA SER A 113 -9.98 -7.37 8.53
C SER A 113 -8.59 -6.78 8.32
N LEU A 114 -8.34 -5.58 8.87
CA LEU A 114 -7.04 -4.92 8.84
C LEU A 114 -5.98 -5.75 9.56
N GLN A 115 -6.28 -6.30 10.73
CA GLN A 115 -5.37 -7.18 11.47
C GLN A 115 -4.97 -8.40 10.62
N SER A 116 -5.92 -9.04 9.96
CA SER A 116 -5.66 -10.18 9.06
C SER A 116 -4.78 -9.77 7.88
N ARG A 117 -5.06 -8.62 7.27
CA ARG A 117 -4.27 -8.08 6.15
C ARG A 117 -2.86 -7.69 6.56
N VAL A 118 -2.67 -7.06 7.72
CA VAL A 118 -1.34 -6.73 8.27
C VAL A 118 -0.53 -8.01 8.50
N ARG A 119 -1.13 -9.03 9.11
CA ARG A 119 -0.46 -10.32 9.33
C ARG A 119 -0.02 -10.95 8.01
N GLN A 120 -0.88 -10.95 6.99
CA GLN A 120 -0.53 -11.45 5.66
C GLN A 120 0.65 -10.68 5.05
N LEU A 121 0.62 -9.34 5.10
CA LEU A 121 1.70 -8.50 4.60
C LEU A 121 3.02 -8.73 5.36
N GLU A 122 2.97 -9.00 6.66
CA GLU A 122 4.15 -9.38 7.45
C GLU A 122 4.72 -10.73 7.00
N GLU A 123 3.88 -11.73 6.76
CA GLU A 123 4.27 -13.04 6.24
C GLU A 123 4.91 -12.92 4.84
N GLU A 124 4.30 -12.15 3.94
CA GLU A 124 4.83 -11.83 2.60
C GLU A 124 6.16 -11.07 2.70
N ARG A 125 6.25 -10.06 3.56
CA ARG A 125 7.49 -9.31 3.80
C ARG A 125 8.62 -10.23 4.24
N VAL A 126 8.36 -11.16 5.16
CA VAL A 126 9.37 -12.14 5.61
C VAL A 126 9.84 -13.01 4.45
N GLN A 127 8.92 -13.48 3.60
CA GLN A 127 9.27 -14.26 2.40
C GLN A 127 10.12 -13.46 1.41
N HIS A 128 9.75 -12.20 1.15
CA HIS A 128 10.51 -11.31 0.27
C HIS A 128 11.92 -11.05 0.80
N VAL A 129 12.08 -10.79 2.10
CA VAL A 129 13.40 -10.61 2.74
C VAL A 129 14.24 -11.89 2.62
N GLN A 130 13.65 -13.07 2.79
CA GLN A 130 14.38 -14.33 2.60
C GLN A 130 14.82 -14.54 1.14
N LEU A 131 13.97 -14.17 0.17
CA LEU A 131 14.32 -14.26 -1.24
C LEU A 131 15.44 -13.28 -1.61
N LEU A 132 15.38 -12.06 -1.08
CA LEU A 132 16.43 -11.05 -1.26
C LEU A 132 17.77 -11.56 -0.73
N ARG A 133 17.81 -12.11 0.49
CA ARG A 133 19.03 -12.69 1.06
C ARG A 133 19.60 -13.82 0.20
N LYS A 134 18.75 -14.70 -0.34
CA LYS A 134 19.20 -15.76 -1.27
C LYS A 134 19.82 -15.18 -2.54
N SER A 135 19.20 -14.15 -3.12
CA SER A 135 19.72 -13.48 -4.31
C SER A 135 21.04 -12.74 -4.03
N GLU A 136 21.18 -12.13 -2.85
CA GLU A 136 22.44 -11.52 -2.39
C GLU A 136 23.55 -12.56 -2.23
N ASP A 137 23.24 -13.72 -1.66
CA ASP A 137 24.22 -14.81 -1.48
C ASP A 137 24.64 -15.42 -2.83
N GLU A 138 23.69 -15.64 -3.74
CA GLU A 138 23.98 -16.07 -5.13
C GLU A 138 24.85 -15.03 -5.86
N SER A 139 24.59 -13.73 -5.65
CA SER A 139 25.39 -12.65 -6.24
C SER A 139 26.82 -12.64 -5.69
N LYS A 140 27.01 -12.86 -4.38
CA LYS A 140 28.35 -12.98 -3.76
C LYS A 140 29.11 -14.20 -4.29
N GLU A 141 28.43 -15.33 -4.46
CA GLU A 141 29.02 -16.54 -5.03
C GLU A 141 29.50 -16.30 -6.47
N LEU A 142 28.66 -15.67 -7.30
CA LEU A 142 29.01 -15.31 -8.67
C LEU A 142 30.18 -14.33 -8.73
N HIS A 143 30.19 -13.31 -7.87
CA HIS A 143 31.29 -12.35 -7.79
C HIS A 143 32.62 -13.04 -7.43
N THR A 144 32.61 -13.94 -6.43
CA THR A 144 33.80 -14.71 -6.04
C THR A 144 34.28 -15.61 -7.19
N ARG A 145 33.35 -16.22 -7.94
CA ARG A 145 33.68 -17.04 -9.11
C ARG A 145 34.28 -16.22 -10.25
N LEU A 146 33.74 -15.04 -10.54
CA LEU A 146 34.30 -14.11 -11.52
C LEU A 146 35.72 -13.71 -11.13
N HIS A 147 35.92 -13.29 -9.89
CA HIS A 147 37.26 -12.95 -9.39
C HIS A 147 38.25 -14.12 -9.52
N GLY A 148 37.81 -15.34 -9.20
CA GLY A 148 38.63 -16.54 -9.41
C GLY A 148 38.97 -16.84 -10.89
N LEU A 149 38.10 -16.47 -11.82
CA LEU A 149 38.36 -16.58 -13.27
C LEU A 149 39.28 -15.45 -13.76
N GLU A 150 39.14 -14.23 -13.26
CA GLU A 150 40.02 -13.10 -13.55
C GLU A 150 41.47 -13.40 -13.16
N VAL A 151 41.68 -13.92 -11.95
CA VAL A 151 43.02 -14.33 -11.50
C VAL A 151 43.59 -15.42 -12.40
N LYS A 152 42.78 -16.43 -12.79
CA LYS A 152 43.23 -17.47 -13.72
C LYS A 152 43.60 -16.91 -15.09
N LEU A 153 42.82 -15.99 -15.63
CA LEU A 153 43.12 -15.32 -16.90
C LEU A 153 44.44 -14.56 -16.82
N SER A 154 44.68 -13.82 -15.73
CA SER A 154 45.98 -13.16 -15.49
C SER A 154 47.12 -14.18 -15.52
N THR A 155 47.03 -15.27 -14.75
CA THR A 155 48.11 -16.28 -14.72
C THR A 155 48.33 -17.01 -16.04
N LEU A 156 47.28 -17.20 -16.85
CA LEU A 156 47.41 -17.80 -18.18
C LEU A 156 48.04 -16.82 -19.16
N THR A 157 47.70 -15.54 -19.05
CA THR A 157 48.32 -14.46 -19.83
C THR A 157 49.82 -14.41 -19.55
N ASP A 158 50.22 -14.41 -18.27
CA ASP A 158 51.64 -14.43 -17.88
C ASP A 158 52.38 -15.65 -18.47
N LYS A 159 51.74 -16.82 -18.51
CA LYS A 159 52.32 -18.04 -19.11
C LYS A 159 52.46 -17.96 -20.62
N VAL A 160 51.50 -17.33 -21.30
CA VAL A 160 51.57 -17.09 -22.74
C VAL A 160 52.76 -16.18 -23.02
N ASP A 161 52.87 -15.06 -22.31
CA ASP A 161 53.99 -14.11 -22.46
C ASP A 161 55.35 -14.79 -22.20
N GLU A 162 55.45 -15.61 -21.15
CA GLU A 162 56.67 -16.38 -20.85
C GLU A 162 57.00 -17.40 -21.96
N SER A 163 55.98 -18.02 -22.55
CA SER A 163 56.15 -18.95 -23.68
C SER A 163 56.59 -18.24 -24.95
N GLU A 164 56.09 -17.04 -25.22
CA GLU A 164 56.49 -16.21 -26.35
C GLU A 164 57.91 -15.68 -26.19
N ALA A 165 58.30 -15.26 -24.99
CA ALA A 165 59.67 -14.88 -24.67
C ALA A 165 60.65 -16.05 -24.90
N ARG A 166 60.32 -17.26 -24.43
CA ARG A 166 61.10 -18.48 -24.69
C ARG A 166 61.19 -18.81 -26.19
N LYS A 167 60.09 -18.69 -26.93
CA LYS A 167 60.07 -18.89 -28.38
C LYS A 167 61.02 -17.92 -29.09
N ARG A 168 61.03 -16.64 -28.70
CA ARG A 168 61.92 -15.62 -29.25
C ARG A 168 63.40 -15.95 -28.97
N GLN A 169 63.71 -16.37 -27.76
CA GLN A 169 65.07 -16.79 -27.39
C GLN A 169 65.54 -18.01 -28.22
N LEU A 170 64.69 -19.02 -28.39
CA LEU A 170 65.00 -20.17 -29.24
C LEU A 170 65.21 -19.77 -30.70
N GLN A 171 64.42 -18.84 -31.22
CA GLN A 171 64.60 -18.31 -32.58
C GLN A 171 65.98 -17.66 -32.75
N GLU A 172 66.42 -16.83 -31.79
CA GLU A 172 67.76 -16.22 -31.80
C GLU A 172 68.88 -17.28 -31.77
N THR A 173 68.71 -18.36 -31.00
CA THR A 173 69.69 -19.47 -30.99
C THR A 173 69.75 -20.20 -32.33
N VAL A 174 68.60 -20.43 -32.98
CA VAL A 174 68.53 -21.06 -34.31
C VAL A 174 69.22 -20.18 -35.35
N ASP A 175 68.99 -18.87 -35.33
CA ASP A 175 69.62 -17.94 -36.25
C ASP A 175 71.14 -17.89 -36.04
N THR A 176 71.60 -17.95 -34.79
CA THR A 176 73.03 -18.01 -34.44
C THR A 176 73.69 -19.29 -34.96
N LEU A 177 73.08 -20.45 -34.73
CA LEU A 177 73.58 -21.74 -35.21
C LEU A 177 73.58 -21.81 -36.74
N ASN A 178 72.55 -21.27 -37.40
CA ASN A 178 72.49 -21.19 -38.85
C ASN A 178 73.66 -20.35 -39.42
N ALA A 179 74.03 -19.25 -38.74
CA ALA A 179 75.17 -18.44 -39.13
C ALA A 179 76.51 -19.20 -38.95
N GLU A 180 76.69 -19.96 -37.87
CA GLU A 180 77.86 -20.81 -37.68
C GLU A 180 77.96 -21.92 -38.74
N VAL A 181 76.85 -22.59 -39.05
CA VAL A 181 76.80 -23.61 -40.11
C VAL A 181 77.18 -23.01 -41.46
N ALA A 182 76.69 -21.82 -41.79
CA ALA A 182 77.07 -21.12 -43.02
C ALA A 182 78.58 -20.80 -43.04
N LYS A 183 79.15 -20.38 -41.91
CA LYS A 183 80.58 -20.10 -41.77
C LYS A 183 81.44 -21.36 -41.93
N LEU A 184 81.01 -22.48 -41.34
CA LEU A 184 81.70 -23.77 -41.47
C LEU A 184 81.66 -24.29 -42.90
N ARG A 185 80.51 -24.19 -43.59
CA ARG A 185 80.40 -24.57 -45.01
C ARG A 185 81.27 -23.71 -45.92
N ALA A 186 81.36 -22.40 -45.64
CA ALA A 186 82.28 -21.52 -46.36
C ALA A 186 83.76 -21.85 -46.11
N ASN A 187 84.10 -22.30 -44.89
CA ASN A 187 85.45 -22.74 -44.53
C ASN A 187 85.79 -24.12 -45.12
N GLU A 188 84.79 -25.01 -45.23
CA GLU A 188 84.90 -26.32 -45.86
C GLU A 188 85.11 -26.19 -47.38
N GLN A 189 84.38 -25.28 -48.05
CA GLN A 189 84.60 -24.95 -49.47
C GLN A 189 86.00 -24.38 -49.78
N LEU A 190 86.73 -23.93 -48.76
CA LEU A 190 88.11 -23.43 -48.85
C LEU A 190 89.17 -24.52 -48.59
N MET A 191 88.77 -25.70 -48.09
CA MET A 191 89.68 -26.78 -47.65
C MET A 191 89.56 -28.07 -48.46
N THR A 192 88.66 -28.17 -49.43
CA THR A 192 88.47 -29.39 -50.25
C THR A 192 89.00 -29.19 -51.67
N GLY A 193 90.33 -29.25 -51.82
CA GLY A 193 90.98 -29.31 -53.11
C GLY A 193 92.30 -30.07 -53.04
N THR A 194 92.23 -31.41 -52.96
CA THR A 194 93.28 -32.35 -53.41
C THR A 194 92.83 -33.82 -53.29
N ASP A 195 92.75 -34.44 -54.47
CA ASP A 195 93.16 -35.79 -54.86
C ASP A 195 92.77 -37.05 -54.06
N ALA A 196 91.88 -37.81 -54.71
CA ALA A 196 92.11 -39.15 -55.25
C ALA A 196 93.06 -40.11 -54.50
N GLN A 197 92.49 -41.05 -53.76
CA GLN A 197 92.91 -42.46 -53.84
C GLN A 197 91.84 -43.41 -53.28
N SER A 198 91.80 -44.60 -53.88
CA SER A 198 91.43 -45.88 -53.23
C SER A 198 90.21 -46.59 -53.84
N GLN A 199 90.45 -47.11 -55.05
CA GLN A 199 89.84 -48.34 -55.55
C GLN A 199 90.24 -49.53 -54.66
N GLN A 200 89.72 -49.59 -53.44
CA GLN A 200 89.78 -50.79 -52.59
C GLN A 200 88.65 -50.82 -51.54
N ILE A 201 87.41 -50.49 -51.94
CA ILE A 201 86.24 -50.53 -51.02
C ILE A 201 85.02 -51.21 -51.67
N LEU A 202 85.17 -52.01 -52.73
CA LEU A 202 83.99 -52.59 -53.41
C LEU A 202 83.37 -53.83 -52.75
N ALA A 203 84.05 -54.47 -51.78
CA ALA A 203 83.54 -55.67 -51.10
C ALA A 203 82.96 -55.40 -49.70
N GLY A 204 83.42 -54.36 -49.00
CA GLY A 204 82.79 -53.85 -47.76
C GLY A 204 81.58 -52.94 -48.02
N GLN A 205 81.48 -52.34 -49.21
CA GLN A 205 80.38 -51.47 -49.62
C GLN A 205 79.02 -52.17 -49.61
N SER A 206 78.92 -53.49 -49.82
CA SER A 206 77.62 -54.16 -49.84
C SER A 206 76.99 -54.33 -48.43
N SER A 207 77.80 -54.47 -47.37
CA SER A 207 77.30 -54.53 -45.99
C SER A 207 77.08 -53.13 -45.39
N ILE A 208 77.94 -52.18 -45.76
CA ILE A 208 77.80 -50.77 -45.37
C ILE A 208 76.58 -50.15 -46.06
N ARG A 209 76.33 -50.47 -47.34
CA ARG A 209 75.16 -50.00 -48.08
C ARG A 209 73.85 -50.60 -47.56
N ALA A 210 73.84 -51.86 -47.13
CA ALA A 210 72.68 -52.44 -46.45
C ALA A 210 72.38 -51.77 -45.09
N LYS A 211 73.41 -51.50 -44.28
CA LYS A 211 73.24 -50.75 -43.01
C LYS A 211 72.87 -49.28 -43.25
N LEU A 212 73.38 -48.65 -44.31
CA LEU A 212 73.00 -47.30 -44.72
C LEU A 212 71.56 -47.26 -45.24
N ASP A 213 71.13 -48.26 -46.00
CA ASP A 213 69.74 -48.37 -46.47
C ASP A 213 68.79 -48.64 -45.29
N GLU A 214 69.19 -49.45 -44.30
CA GLU A 214 68.45 -49.61 -43.05
C GLU A 214 68.38 -48.30 -42.26
N GLU A 215 69.47 -47.54 -42.15
CA GLU A 215 69.46 -46.27 -41.43
C GLU A 215 68.71 -45.16 -42.20
N PHE A 216 68.79 -45.14 -43.53
CA PHE A 216 67.97 -44.26 -44.38
C PHE A 216 66.50 -44.61 -44.27
N LYS A 217 66.16 -45.89 -44.21
CA LYS A 217 64.80 -46.35 -44.00
C LYS A 217 64.30 -45.98 -42.60
N ARG A 218 65.13 -46.17 -41.56
CA ARG A 218 64.84 -45.75 -40.18
C ARG A 218 64.65 -44.24 -40.07
N GLN A 219 65.50 -43.45 -40.73
CA GLN A 219 65.36 -41.99 -40.81
C GLN A 219 64.11 -41.59 -41.60
N SER A 220 63.82 -42.23 -42.72
CA SER A 220 62.61 -41.99 -43.52
C SER A 220 61.34 -42.32 -42.73
N GLU A 221 61.35 -43.40 -41.94
CA GLU A 221 60.25 -43.79 -41.06
C GLU A 221 60.08 -42.81 -39.89
N LEU A 222 61.18 -42.31 -39.32
CA LEU A 222 61.15 -41.25 -38.29
C LEU A 222 60.59 -39.93 -38.83
N TYR A 223 61.04 -39.49 -40.01
CA TYR A 223 60.49 -38.29 -40.66
C TYR A 223 59.01 -38.48 -41.03
N ALA A 224 58.61 -39.65 -41.54
CA ALA A 224 57.22 -39.95 -41.82
C ALA A 224 56.35 -39.94 -40.54
N ALA A 225 56.85 -40.48 -39.43
CA ALA A 225 56.18 -40.44 -38.14
C ALA A 225 56.04 -39.01 -37.61
N GLN A 226 57.09 -38.20 -37.70
CA GLN A 226 57.07 -36.80 -37.27
C GLN A 226 56.11 -35.95 -38.11
N VAL A 227 56.06 -36.16 -39.43
CA VAL A 227 55.11 -35.50 -40.32
C VAL A 227 53.68 -35.91 -39.99
N LYS A 228 53.44 -37.19 -39.68
CA LYS A 228 52.12 -37.67 -39.25
C LYS A 228 51.68 -37.02 -37.94
N GLU A 229 52.57 -36.93 -36.95
CA GLU A 229 52.27 -36.31 -35.66
C GLU A 229 51.98 -34.80 -35.80
N LEU A 230 52.75 -34.09 -36.62
CA LEU A 230 52.48 -32.69 -36.94
C LEU A 230 51.15 -32.49 -37.66
N ARG A 231 50.77 -33.39 -38.59
CA ARG A 231 49.45 -33.35 -39.25
C ARG A 231 48.33 -33.60 -38.25
N ASP A 232 48.47 -34.60 -37.38
CA ASP A 232 47.50 -34.90 -36.32
C ASP A 232 47.36 -33.71 -35.34
N GLU A 233 48.44 -32.98 -35.06
CA GLU A 233 48.42 -31.79 -34.20
C GLU A 233 47.76 -30.59 -34.89
N VAL A 234 48.01 -30.40 -36.19
CA VAL A 234 47.31 -29.40 -37.02
C VAL A 234 45.81 -29.70 -37.05
N ASP A 235 45.41 -30.95 -37.26
CA ASP A 235 43.99 -31.34 -37.25
C ASP A 235 43.34 -31.10 -35.89
N LYS A 236 44.04 -31.37 -34.78
CA LYS A 236 43.55 -31.06 -33.43
C LYS A 236 43.38 -29.56 -33.22
N LYS A 237 44.36 -28.75 -33.66
CA LYS A 237 44.28 -27.29 -33.57
C LYS A 237 43.14 -26.73 -34.44
N GLN A 238 42.93 -27.30 -35.62
CA GLN A 238 41.85 -26.92 -36.53
C GLN A 238 40.47 -27.18 -35.90
N ARG A 239 40.26 -28.37 -35.32
CA ARG A 239 39.02 -28.69 -34.57
C ARG A 239 38.80 -27.77 -33.38
N LYS A 240 39.88 -27.45 -32.64
CA LYS A 240 39.81 -26.51 -31.51
C LYS A 240 39.42 -25.10 -31.96
N LEU A 241 39.93 -24.67 -33.11
CA LEU A 241 39.59 -23.40 -33.74
C LEU A 241 38.11 -23.35 -34.13
N GLU A 242 37.59 -24.42 -34.75
CA GLU A 242 36.18 -24.56 -35.09
C GLU A 242 35.28 -24.51 -33.84
N GLU A 243 35.60 -25.26 -32.79
CA GLU A 243 34.88 -25.23 -31.51
C GLU A 243 34.87 -23.83 -30.87
N LEU A 244 36.00 -23.12 -30.91
CA LEU A 244 36.10 -21.76 -30.40
C LEU A 244 35.29 -20.78 -31.25
N ASN A 245 35.28 -20.96 -32.57
CA ASN A 245 34.51 -20.11 -33.48
C ASN A 245 33.00 -20.28 -33.26
N ASP A 246 32.53 -21.51 -33.06
CA ASP A 246 31.13 -21.81 -32.71
C ASP A 246 30.74 -21.20 -31.35
N GLN A 247 31.64 -21.26 -30.37
CA GLN A 247 31.43 -20.60 -29.07
C GLN A 247 31.32 -19.09 -29.21
N VAL A 248 32.19 -18.46 -30.01
CA VAL A 248 32.15 -17.03 -30.28
C VAL A 248 30.84 -16.64 -30.98
N HIS A 249 30.38 -17.42 -31.97
CA HIS A 249 29.08 -17.18 -32.61
C HIS A 249 27.90 -17.31 -31.65
N ASN A 250 27.90 -18.32 -30.78
CA ASN A 250 26.85 -18.49 -29.78
C ASN A 250 26.84 -17.36 -28.75
N LEU A 251 28.01 -16.94 -28.26
CA LEU A 251 28.13 -15.80 -27.34
C LEU A 251 27.68 -14.50 -27.99
N LYS A 252 28.02 -14.28 -29.27
CA LYS A 252 27.57 -13.10 -30.01
C LYS A 252 26.05 -13.07 -30.15
N PHE A 253 25.43 -14.20 -30.51
CA PHE A 253 23.97 -14.31 -30.61
C PHE A 253 23.27 -14.07 -29.26
N GLN A 254 23.86 -14.54 -28.15
CA GLN A 254 23.34 -14.24 -26.81
C GLN A 254 23.50 -12.77 -26.42
N GLY A 255 24.60 -12.12 -26.84
CA GLY A 255 24.80 -10.68 -26.71
C GLY A 255 23.72 -9.89 -27.45
N ASP A 256 23.54 -10.15 -28.73
CA ASP A 256 22.55 -9.48 -29.58
C ASP A 256 21.12 -9.63 -28.99
N LYS A 257 20.77 -10.83 -28.52
CA LYS A 257 19.47 -11.09 -27.87
C LYS A 257 19.29 -10.31 -26.56
N SER A 258 20.36 -10.20 -25.76
CA SER A 258 20.32 -9.44 -24.50
C SER A 258 20.21 -7.94 -24.76
N ASP A 259 20.87 -7.44 -25.81
CA ASP A 259 20.78 -6.05 -26.23
C ASP A 259 19.37 -5.69 -26.72
N GLU A 260 18.72 -6.57 -27.50
CA GLU A 260 17.31 -6.40 -27.88
C GLU A 260 16.38 -6.34 -26.67
N GLU A 261 16.60 -7.19 -25.66
CA GLU A 261 15.82 -7.19 -24.43
C GLU A 261 16.05 -5.90 -23.62
N LEU A 262 17.28 -5.41 -23.53
CA LEU A 262 17.60 -4.14 -22.88
C LEU A 262 16.92 -2.96 -23.58
N VAL A 263 16.92 -2.92 -24.91
CA VAL A 263 16.21 -1.87 -25.67
C VAL A 263 14.70 -1.93 -25.40
N ARG A 264 14.12 -3.14 -25.36
CA ARG A 264 12.70 -3.34 -25.06
C ARG A 264 12.34 -2.87 -23.65
N LEU A 265 13.14 -3.23 -22.65
CA LEU A 265 12.94 -2.82 -21.26
C LEU A 265 13.10 -1.31 -21.07
N ARG A 266 14.05 -0.68 -21.76
CA ARG A 266 14.21 0.79 -21.75
C ARG A 266 12.96 1.47 -22.28
N LYS A 267 12.42 1.01 -23.41
CA LYS A 267 11.18 1.55 -23.98
C LYS A 267 9.99 1.39 -23.03
N GLU A 268 9.85 0.24 -22.36
CA GLU A 268 8.79 0.02 -21.38
C GLU A 268 8.94 0.93 -20.14
N CYS A 269 10.17 1.18 -19.69
CA CYS A 269 10.45 2.15 -18.63
C CYS A 269 10.09 3.58 -19.03
N GLU A 270 10.42 4.00 -20.26
CA GLU A 270 10.04 5.32 -20.78
C GLU A 270 8.52 5.48 -20.89
N GLU A 271 7.82 4.46 -21.39
CA GLU A 271 6.35 4.46 -21.47
C GLU A 271 5.70 4.53 -20.08
N LYS A 272 6.21 3.77 -19.10
CA LYS A 272 5.74 3.83 -17.70
C LYS A 272 6.04 5.18 -17.05
N SER A 273 7.21 5.76 -17.30
CA SER A 273 7.58 7.09 -16.80
C SER A 273 6.65 8.18 -17.36
N SER A 274 6.37 8.16 -18.67
CA SER A 274 5.40 9.08 -19.29
C SER A 274 3.99 8.89 -18.73
N LYS A 275 3.59 7.63 -18.46
CA LYS A 275 2.28 7.35 -17.85
C LYS A 275 2.19 7.87 -16.42
N LEU A 276 3.27 7.76 -15.65
CA LEU A 276 3.36 8.30 -14.29
C LEU A 276 3.22 9.83 -14.31
N GLU A 277 3.97 10.51 -15.16
CA GLU A 277 3.91 11.98 -15.30
C GLU A 277 2.49 12.47 -15.66
N GLN A 278 1.77 11.74 -16.53
CA GLN A 278 0.38 12.05 -16.84
C GLN A 278 -0.56 11.88 -15.63
N LEU A 279 -0.34 10.86 -14.81
CA LEU A 279 -1.14 10.61 -13.61
C LEU A 279 -0.85 11.63 -12.52
N GLU A 280 0.41 12.05 -12.36
CA GLU A 280 0.82 13.12 -11.44
C GLU A 280 0.14 14.45 -11.81
N LYS A 281 0.20 14.86 -13.09
CA LYS A 281 -0.51 16.05 -13.59
C LYS A 281 -2.03 15.96 -13.36
N ALA A 282 -2.62 14.77 -13.50
CA ALA A 282 -4.05 14.58 -13.22
C ALA A 282 -4.36 14.62 -11.71
N ALA A 283 -3.43 14.17 -10.85
CA ALA A 283 -3.55 14.25 -9.40
C ALA A 283 -3.44 15.70 -8.91
N GLU A 284 -2.47 16.47 -9.42
CA GLU A 284 -2.32 17.91 -9.15
C GLU A 284 -3.60 18.68 -9.48
N LYS A 285 -4.20 18.43 -10.67
CA LYS A 285 -5.48 19.04 -11.06
C LYS A 285 -6.62 18.69 -10.10
N ARG A 286 -6.69 17.45 -9.61
CA ARG A 286 -7.69 17.05 -8.60
C ARG A 286 -7.46 17.75 -7.28
N GLU A 287 -6.21 17.90 -6.85
CA GLU A 287 -5.90 18.55 -5.58
C GLU A 287 -6.20 20.06 -5.65
N GLN A 288 -5.92 20.69 -6.80
CA GLN A 288 -6.34 22.08 -7.04
C GLN A 288 -7.86 22.22 -6.94
N ALA A 289 -8.63 21.35 -7.62
CA ALA A 289 -10.09 21.37 -7.54
C ALA A 289 -10.61 21.15 -6.10
N ARG A 290 -9.93 20.32 -5.30
CA ARG A 290 -10.27 20.14 -3.87
C ARG A 290 -9.99 21.38 -3.04
N GLN A 291 -8.87 22.06 -3.27
CA GLN A 291 -8.57 23.32 -2.58
C GLN A 291 -9.60 24.40 -2.93
N ASP A 292 -9.98 24.51 -4.20
CA ASP A 292 -11.01 25.45 -4.65
C ASP A 292 -12.36 25.14 -3.99
N LEU A 293 -12.75 23.85 -3.93
CA LEU A 293 -13.95 23.41 -3.22
C LEU A 293 -13.91 23.73 -1.72
N ARG A 294 -12.78 23.51 -1.05
CA ARG A 294 -12.61 23.90 0.37
C ARG A 294 -12.77 25.41 0.57
N GLY A 295 -12.20 26.23 -0.32
CA GLY A 295 -12.38 27.69 -0.28
C GLY A 295 -13.84 28.11 -0.43
N LEU A 296 -14.59 27.43 -1.30
CA LEU A 296 -16.03 27.62 -1.44
C LEU A 296 -16.80 27.17 -0.19
N GLU A 297 -16.48 26.01 0.39
CA GLU A 297 -17.08 25.51 1.63
C GLU A 297 -16.89 26.50 2.79
N GLU A 298 -15.68 27.03 2.98
CA GLU A 298 -15.42 28.06 4.00
C GLU A 298 -16.25 29.33 3.78
N THR A 299 -16.41 29.73 2.52
CA THR A 299 -17.23 30.89 2.16
C THR A 299 -18.70 30.63 2.49
N VAL A 300 -19.22 29.45 2.14
CA VAL A 300 -20.60 29.04 2.45
C VAL A 300 -20.82 28.98 3.97
N ILE A 301 -19.87 28.49 4.75
CA ILE A 301 -19.94 28.47 6.22
C ILE A 301 -20.06 29.90 6.78
N LYS A 302 -19.25 30.85 6.29
CA LYS A 302 -19.30 32.26 6.72
C LYS A 302 -20.65 32.91 6.39
N GLU A 303 -21.20 32.65 5.20
CA GLU A 303 -22.52 33.14 4.79
C GLU A 303 -23.65 32.55 5.67
N LEU A 304 -23.60 31.24 5.94
CA LEU A 304 -24.56 30.58 6.84
C LEU A 304 -24.49 31.12 8.27
N GLN A 305 -23.28 31.39 8.78
CA GLN A 305 -23.11 32.04 10.09
C GLN A 305 -23.71 33.45 10.09
N THR A 306 -23.51 34.22 9.03
CA THR A 306 -24.09 35.56 8.88
C THR A 306 -25.61 35.51 8.83
N LEU A 307 -26.19 34.58 8.06
CA LEU A 307 -27.63 34.33 8.03
C LEU A 307 -28.19 33.90 9.39
N HIS A 308 -27.46 33.04 10.11
CA HIS A 308 -27.84 32.64 11.47
C HIS A 308 -27.87 33.83 12.43
N ASN A 309 -26.86 34.71 12.37
CA ASN A 309 -26.80 35.92 13.18
C ASN A 309 -27.95 36.89 12.86
N LEU A 310 -28.24 37.11 11.57
CA LEU A 310 -29.38 37.92 11.13
C LEU A 310 -30.72 37.34 11.60
N ARG A 311 -30.90 36.02 11.47
CA ARG A 311 -32.10 35.32 11.98
C ARG A 311 -32.26 35.50 13.47
N ARG A 312 -31.18 35.38 14.25
CA ARG A 312 -31.19 35.59 15.71
C ARG A 312 -31.61 37.03 16.04
N LEU A 313 -31.04 38.03 15.37
CA LEU A 313 -31.42 39.44 15.56
C LEU A 313 -32.89 39.69 15.21
N PHE A 314 -33.37 39.13 14.10
CA PHE A 314 -34.77 39.26 13.69
C PHE A 314 -35.73 38.65 14.71
N VAL A 315 -35.44 37.43 15.19
CA VAL A 315 -36.26 36.78 16.23
C VAL A 315 -36.24 37.56 17.54
N GLN A 316 -35.10 38.13 17.92
CA GLN A 316 -34.99 38.99 19.10
C GLN A 316 -35.83 40.27 18.97
N ASP A 317 -35.79 40.95 17.81
CA ASP A 317 -36.60 42.14 17.57
C ASP A 317 -38.09 41.80 17.55
N LEU A 318 -38.47 40.70 16.90
CA LEU A 318 -39.86 40.22 16.84
C LEU A 318 -40.39 39.88 18.24
N ASN A 319 -39.63 39.14 19.05
CA ASN A 319 -39.97 38.88 20.46
C ASN A 319 -40.08 40.16 21.29
N SER A 320 -39.20 41.15 21.04
CA SER A 320 -39.25 42.45 21.72
C SER A 320 -40.48 43.26 21.32
N ARG A 321 -40.92 43.17 20.06
CA ARG A 321 -42.18 43.77 19.60
C ARG A 321 -43.39 43.08 20.20
N ILE A 322 -43.42 41.74 20.23
CA ILE A 322 -44.49 40.95 20.87
C ILE A 322 -44.61 41.30 22.36
N LYS A 323 -43.50 41.34 23.09
CA LYS A 323 -43.50 41.73 24.51
C LYS A 323 -44.04 43.16 24.70
N ARG A 324 -43.69 44.09 23.81
CA ARG A 324 -44.22 45.47 23.83
C ARG A 324 -45.72 45.54 23.50
N SER A 325 -46.21 44.73 22.57
CA SER A 325 -47.66 44.65 22.28
C SER A 325 -48.43 43.99 23.42
N ASP A 326 -47.92 42.92 24.01
CA ASP A 326 -48.52 42.27 25.19
C ASP A 326 -48.59 43.21 26.38
N ASN A 327 -47.53 43.99 26.64
CA ASN A 327 -47.54 44.99 27.70
C ASN A 327 -48.55 46.11 27.43
N ARG A 328 -48.74 46.53 26.17
CA ARG A 328 -49.79 47.50 25.79
C ARG A 328 -51.19 46.91 25.96
N LEU A 329 -51.41 45.65 25.58
CA LEU A 329 -52.69 44.96 25.77
C LEU A 329 -53.03 44.76 27.26
N LYS A 330 -52.03 44.45 28.09
CA LYS A 330 -52.19 44.37 29.55
C LYS A 330 -52.48 45.74 30.17
N ALA A 331 -51.82 46.80 29.71
CA ALA A 331 -52.11 48.17 30.13
C ALA A 331 -53.54 48.61 29.72
N SER A 332 -53.99 48.21 28.53
CA SER A 332 -55.37 48.44 28.06
C SER A 332 -56.41 47.64 28.84
N ARG A 333 -56.12 46.39 29.25
CA ARG A 333 -57.02 45.60 30.11
C ARG A 333 -57.13 46.16 31.53
N ASN A 334 -56.04 46.70 32.09
CA ASN A 334 -56.08 47.34 33.40
C ASN A 334 -56.83 48.68 33.42
N SER A 335 -57.05 49.31 32.26
CA SER A 335 -57.87 50.52 32.12
C SER A 335 -59.35 50.24 31.84
N SER A 336 -59.72 49.01 31.49
CA SER A 336 -61.11 48.60 31.22
C SER A 336 -61.86 47.96 32.40
N SER A 337 -61.23 47.78 33.56
CA SER A 337 -61.87 47.16 34.74
C SER A 337 -62.67 48.13 35.62
N THR A 338 -63.04 49.30 35.11
CA THR A 338 -63.90 50.26 35.81
C THR A 338 -64.98 50.75 34.86
N ASN A 339 -66.01 49.93 34.63
CA ASN A 339 -67.41 50.38 34.56
C ASN A 339 -68.36 49.19 34.38
N GLN A 340 -69.40 49.20 35.20
CA GLN A 340 -70.46 48.21 35.34
C GLN A 340 -71.57 48.36 34.28
N LEU A 341 -72.25 47.22 34.04
CA LEU A 341 -73.69 46.99 33.83
C LEU A 341 -74.49 47.75 32.75
N ASN A 342 -75.18 46.96 31.90
CA ASN A 342 -76.65 46.77 31.76
C ASN A 342 -77.05 46.64 30.28
N GLN A 343 -77.51 45.47 29.81
CA GLN A 343 -78.89 44.89 29.83
C GLN A 343 -79.60 44.97 28.46
N ILE A 344 -79.94 43.77 27.95
CA ILE A 344 -81.25 43.33 27.41
C ILE A 344 -81.60 43.45 25.90
N ASN A 345 -81.92 42.25 25.38
CA ASN A 345 -82.87 41.77 24.35
C ASN A 345 -82.62 41.78 22.82
N SER A 346 -82.37 40.55 22.33
CA SER A 346 -83.15 39.75 21.36
C SER A 346 -83.68 40.37 20.05
N ASN A 347 -83.12 39.92 18.92
CA ASN A 347 -83.81 38.99 18.01
C ASN A 347 -82.86 38.40 16.93
N SER A 348 -82.94 37.08 16.76
CA SER A 348 -82.38 36.20 15.71
C SER A 348 -83.01 36.48 14.32
N PRO A 349 -82.62 35.85 13.17
CA PRO A 349 -81.90 34.57 13.02
C PRO A 349 -80.89 34.43 11.84
N GLY A 350 -80.19 33.29 11.78
CA GLY A 350 -79.56 32.75 10.55
C GLY A 350 -78.17 32.17 10.76
N GLN A 351 -78.06 30.90 11.19
CA GLN A 351 -77.70 29.72 10.36
C GLN A 351 -76.23 29.63 9.90
N GLN A 352 -75.49 28.75 10.56
CA GLN A 352 -74.46 27.85 10.00
C GLN A 352 -75.15 26.51 9.63
N PRO A 353 -74.57 25.54 8.90
CA PRO A 353 -73.13 25.25 8.72
C PRO A 353 -72.73 24.86 7.27
N GLY A 354 -71.44 24.58 7.06
CA GLY A 354 -70.84 24.44 5.73
C GLY A 354 -70.86 23.05 5.08
N ALA A 355 -70.21 22.97 3.91
CA ALA A 355 -69.58 21.81 3.31
C ALA A 355 -68.88 22.22 1.99
N GLN A 356 -67.65 21.76 1.78
CA GLN A 356 -67.04 21.55 0.44
C GLN A 356 -67.85 20.45 -0.31
N PRO A 357 -67.72 20.18 -1.65
CA PRO A 357 -66.53 20.37 -2.50
C PRO A 357 -66.81 20.69 -4.00
N ASN A 358 -65.74 20.60 -4.81
CA ASN A 358 -65.65 20.38 -6.26
C ASN A 358 -65.32 21.57 -7.18
N THR A 359 -64.06 21.54 -7.63
CA THR A 359 -63.60 21.56 -9.03
C THR A 359 -64.57 22.07 -10.09
N GLU A 360 -64.22 23.20 -10.72
CA GLU A 360 -64.30 23.35 -12.17
C GLU A 360 -63.39 24.49 -12.67
N GLN A 361 -62.60 24.18 -13.69
CA GLN A 361 -61.87 25.12 -14.53
C GLN A 361 -62.86 25.99 -15.30
N LEU A 362 -62.55 27.29 -15.48
CA LEU A 362 -62.45 27.96 -16.79
C LEU A 362 -62.34 29.49 -16.62
N VAL A 363 -61.32 30.03 -17.29
CA VAL A 363 -61.35 31.27 -18.09
C VAL A 363 -61.46 32.61 -17.35
N VAL A 364 -60.29 33.23 -17.25
CA VAL A 364 -59.98 34.61 -17.67
C VAL A 364 -61.20 35.50 -17.90
N ASP A 365 -61.40 36.46 -17.00
CA ASP A 365 -61.82 37.80 -17.43
C ASP A 365 -60.97 38.84 -16.73
N PHE A 366 -60.42 39.72 -17.56
CA PHE A 366 -59.68 40.91 -17.20
C PHE A 366 -60.70 41.97 -16.80
N ASP A 367 -60.69 42.38 -15.55
CA ASP A 367 -61.15 43.72 -15.17
C ASP A 367 -60.00 44.41 -14.42
N ASP A 368 -59.41 45.37 -15.13
CA ASP A 368 -58.49 46.38 -14.62
C ASP A 368 -59.22 47.23 -13.57
N GLU A 369 -58.90 47.00 -12.30
CA GLU A 369 -59.04 48.00 -11.24
C GLU A 369 -57.64 48.50 -10.89
N ASP A 370 -57.40 49.73 -11.35
CA ASP A 370 -56.31 50.67 -11.10
C ASP A 370 -55.38 50.35 -9.90
N ASP A 371 -54.16 49.98 -10.26
CA ASP A 371 -52.94 50.73 -9.96
C ASP A 371 -52.87 51.44 -8.59
N SER A 372 -52.60 50.68 -7.54
CA SER A 372 -52.14 51.20 -6.25
C SER A 372 -51.25 50.21 -5.49
N ASN A 373 -50.31 49.53 -6.17
CA ASN A 373 -49.07 49.11 -5.49
C ASN A 373 -47.90 48.88 -6.46
N GLN A 374 -47.77 49.75 -7.46
CA GLN A 374 -46.53 49.84 -8.23
C GLN A 374 -45.42 50.40 -7.33
N GLY A 375 -44.61 49.50 -6.78
CA GLY A 375 -43.36 49.85 -6.14
C GLY A 375 -43.21 49.31 -4.73
N GLY A 376 -42.98 47.99 -4.62
CA GLY A 376 -42.09 47.53 -3.56
C GLY A 376 -40.84 48.42 -3.56
N SER A 377 -40.42 48.85 -2.37
CA SER A 377 -39.26 49.74 -2.14
C SER A 377 -38.10 49.37 -3.07
N LEU A 378 -37.31 50.34 -3.52
CA LEU A 378 -36.12 50.09 -4.36
C LEU A 378 -35.28 48.91 -3.83
N ALA A 379 -35.14 48.82 -2.50
CA ALA A 379 -34.48 47.72 -1.80
C ALA A 379 -35.16 46.35 -1.98
N GLN A 380 -36.49 46.31 -2.08
CA GLN A 380 -37.23 45.09 -2.36
C GLN A 380 -37.02 44.62 -3.82
N ARG A 381 -36.97 45.54 -4.78
CA ARG A 381 -36.65 45.21 -6.18
C ARG A 381 -35.22 44.70 -6.34
N GLU A 382 -34.24 45.36 -5.73
CA GLU A 382 -32.85 44.88 -5.72
C GLU A 382 -32.72 43.49 -5.08
N LYS A 383 -33.47 43.24 -4.01
CA LYS A 383 -33.49 41.93 -3.35
C LYS A 383 -34.13 40.85 -4.20
N ILE A 384 -35.21 41.16 -4.94
CA ILE A 384 -35.83 40.22 -5.89
C ILE A 384 -34.83 39.89 -7.00
N MET A 385 -34.20 40.89 -7.62
CA MET A 385 -33.19 40.64 -8.66
C MET A 385 -32.01 39.80 -8.16
N PHE A 386 -31.56 40.02 -6.92
CA PHE A 386 -30.49 39.21 -6.31
C PHE A 386 -30.91 37.75 -6.13
N LEU A 387 -32.13 37.51 -5.65
CA LEU A 387 -32.67 36.16 -5.46
C LEU A 387 -32.89 35.44 -6.80
N GLU A 388 -33.37 36.15 -7.83
CA GLU A 388 -33.51 35.61 -9.18
C GLU A 388 -32.16 35.20 -9.76
N ASN A 389 -31.14 36.05 -9.62
CA ASN A 389 -29.79 35.75 -10.11
C ASN A 389 -29.15 34.57 -9.33
N ASN A 390 -29.40 34.48 -8.03
CA ASN A 390 -28.96 33.33 -7.23
C ASN A 390 -29.68 32.04 -7.64
N LEU A 391 -30.98 32.11 -7.88
CA LEU A 391 -31.79 30.98 -8.35
C LEU A 391 -31.32 30.50 -9.74
N ASP A 392 -31.00 31.41 -10.64
CA ASP A 392 -30.43 31.09 -11.95
C ASP A 392 -29.07 30.42 -11.86
N ARG A 393 -28.18 30.93 -10.99
CA ARG A 393 -26.88 30.31 -10.73
C ARG A 393 -27.03 28.92 -10.14
N LEU A 394 -27.91 28.76 -9.15
CA LEU A 394 -28.17 27.47 -8.53
C LEU A 394 -28.75 26.47 -9.54
N THR A 395 -29.65 26.93 -10.42
CA THR A 395 -30.21 26.10 -11.49
C THR A 395 -29.15 25.65 -12.48
N LYS A 396 -28.19 26.52 -12.85
CA LYS A 396 -27.06 26.15 -13.71
C LYS A 396 -26.14 25.11 -13.06
N VAL A 397 -25.78 25.32 -11.79
CA VAL A 397 -24.96 24.36 -11.03
C VAL A 397 -25.69 23.02 -10.90
N HIS A 398 -26.99 23.04 -10.61
CA HIS A 398 -27.79 21.82 -10.52
C HIS A 398 -27.81 21.06 -11.86
N LYS A 399 -28.06 21.76 -12.98
CA LYS A 399 -28.01 21.15 -14.32
C LYS A 399 -26.63 20.56 -14.64
N GLN A 400 -25.56 21.26 -14.30
CA GLN A 400 -24.19 20.77 -14.49
C GLN A 400 -23.93 19.51 -13.66
N LEU A 401 -24.26 19.53 -12.37
CA LEU A 401 -24.10 18.38 -11.49
C LEU A 401 -24.90 17.17 -11.97
N VAL A 402 -26.12 17.37 -12.48
CA VAL A 402 -26.93 16.29 -13.05
C VAL A 402 -26.27 15.71 -14.30
N HIS A 403 -25.73 16.55 -15.19
CA HIS A 403 -24.99 16.12 -16.37
C HIS A 403 -23.73 15.32 -15.97
N ASP A 404 -22.90 15.86 -15.07
CA ASP A 404 -21.68 15.21 -14.61
C ASP A 404 -22.00 13.89 -13.89
N ASN A 405 -23.10 13.82 -13.13
CA ASN A 405 -23.54 12.56 -12.52
C ASN A 405 -23.93 11.53 -13.57
N ALA A 406 -24.60 11.94 -14.66
CA ALA A 406 -24.96 11.05 -15.76
C ALA A 406 -23.71 10.55 -16.49
N GLU A 407 -22.74 11.42 -16.74
CA GLU A 407 -21.47 11.07 -17.37
C GLU A 407 -20.66 10.10 -16.50
N LEU A 408 -20.52 10.39 -15.20
CA LEU A 408 -19.85 9.51 -14.24
C LEU A 408 -20.52 8.14 -14.14
N ARG A 409 -21.86 8.08 -14.16
CA ARG A 409 -22.60 6.81 -14.20
C ARG A 409 -22.31 6.00 -15.46
N CYS A 410 -22.03 6.64 -16.59
CA CYS A 410 -21.62 5.96 -17.81
C CYS A 410 -20.13 5.58 -17.83
N GLU A 411 -19.26 6.34 -17.17
CA GLU A 411 -17.82 6.05 -17.10
C GLU A 411 -17.48 4.95 -16.10
N LEU A 412 -18.14 4.91 -14.94
CA LEU A 412 -17.94 3.93 -13.88
C LEU A 412 -17.89 2.48 -14.41
N PRO A 413 -18.89 1.97 -15.18
CA PRO A 413 -18.85 0.60 -15.69
C PRO A 413 -17.72 0.35 -16.71
N LYS A 414 -17.24 1.39 -17.42
CA LYS A 414 -16.09 1.25 -18.34
C LYS A 414 -14.79 1.09 -17.54
N LEU A 415 -14.63 1.88 -16.48
CA LEU A 415 -13.48 1.76 -15.57
C LEU A 415 -13.49 0.43 -14.84
N GLU A 416 -14.65 -0.04 -14.37
CA GLU A 416 -14.80 -1.37 -13.76
C GLU A 416 -14.42 -2.51 -14.72
N LYS A 417 -14.84 -2.44 -15.99
CA LYS A 417 -14.45 -3.43 -17.01
C LYS A 417 -12.93 -3.41 -17.26
N ARG A 418 -12.33 -2.24 -17.37
CA ARG A 418 -10.87 -2.10 -17.53
C ARG A 418 -10.11 -2.64 -16.33
N LEU A 419 -10.61 -2.40 -15.12
CA LEU A 419 -10.03 -2.92 -13.89
C LEU A 419 -10.11 -4.46 -13.87
N LYS A 420 -11.27 -5.05 -14.17
CA LYS A 420 -11.43 -6.51 -14.25
C LYS A 420 -10.47 -7.14 -15.25
N ALA A 421 -10.38 -6.59 -16.46
CA ALA A 421 -9.45 -7.09 -17.48
C ALA A 421 -7.97 -6.99 -17.02
N THR A 422 -7.62 -5.92 -16.30
CA THR A 422 -6.26 -5.75 -15.76
C THR A 422 -5.98 -6.79 -14.67
N VAL A 423 -6.93 -7.02 -13.76
CA VAL A 423 -6.84 -8.04 -12.71
C VAL A 423 -6.70 -9.44 -13.30
N GLU A 424 -7.47 -9.77 -14.33
CA GLU A 424 -7.36 -11.06 -15.03
C GLU A 424 -6.01 -11.23 -15.73
N ARG A 425 -5.51 -10.18 -16.38
CA ARG A 425 -4.17 -10.18 -17.00
C ARG A 425 -3.07 -10.39 -15.96
N VAL A 426 -3.15 -9.70 -14.82
CA VAL A 426 -2.20 -9.88 -13.71
C VAL A 426 -2.24 -11.33 -13.21
N ARG A 427 -3.43 -11.87 -12.96
CA ARG A 427 -3.58 -13.27 -12.52
C ARG A 427 -2.99 -14.28 -13.53
N SER A 428 -3.17 -14.03 -14.83
CA SER A 428 -2.58 -14.87 -15.89
C SER A 428 -1.05 -14.79 -15.86
N LEU A 429 -0.48 -13.59 -15.76
CA LEU A 429 0.97 -13.39 -15.68
C LEU A 429 1.56 -14.03 -14.42
N GLU A 430 0.89 -13.92 -13.28
CA GLU A 430 1.28 -14.59 -12.03
C GLU A 430 1.29 -16.12 -12.17
N SER A 431 0.31 -16.69 -12.88
CA SER A 431 0.28 -18.13 -13.17
C SER A 431 1.45 -18.54 -14.05
N SER A 432 1.69 -17.83 -15.15
CA SER A 432 2.81 -18.11 -16.05
C SER A 432 4.16 -17.96 -15.36
N LEU A 433 4.32 -16.96 -14.48
CA LEU A 433 5.53 -16.78 -13.68
C LEU A 433 5.75 -17.95 -12.71
N ARG A 434 4.66 -18.42 -12.06
CA ARG A 434 4.71 -19.58 -11.16
C ARG A 434 5.11 -20.85 -11.92
N GLU A 435 4.50 -21.10 -13.08
CA GLU A 435 4.82 -22.24 -13.94
C GLU A 435 6.26 -22.19 -14.45
N ALA A 436 6.73 -21.02 -14.89
CA ALA A 436 8.12 -20.84 -15.33
C ALA A 436 9.12 -21.11 -14.19
N LYS A 437 8.83 -20.63 -12.98
CA LYS A 437 9.65 -20.89 -11.79
C LYS A 437 9.69 -22.38 -11.43
N GLU A 438 8.54 -23.05 -11.48
CA GLU A 438 8.49 -24.49 -11.26
C GLU A 438 9.22 -25.27 -12.37
N GLY A 439 9.09 -24.84 -13.62
CA GLY A 439 9.83 -25.38 -14.77
C GLY A 439 11.34 -25.32 -14.54
N ALA A 440 11.86 -24.13 -14.23
CA ALA A 440 13.26 -23.90 -13.93
C ALA A 440 13.75 -24.74 -12.73
N MET A 441 12.93 -24.89 -11.68
CA MET A 441 13.25 -25.74 -10.53
C MET A 441 13.33 -27.23 -10.91
N ARG A 442 12.42 -27.72 -11.77
CA ARG A 442 12.47 -29.10 -12.29
C ARG A 442 13.72 -29.32 -13.13
N ASP A 443 14.08 -28.37 -13.98
CA ASP A 443 15.28 -28.44 -14.81
C ASP A 443 16.55 -28.42 -13.97
N ARG A 444 16.65 -27.51 -12.99
CA ARG A 444 17.75 -27.51 -12.02
C ARG A 444 17.90 -28.86 -11.34
N LYS A 445 16.79 -29.49 -10.92
CA LYS A 445 16.80 -30.83 -10.32
C LYS A 445 17.28 -31.92 -11.30
N ARG A 446 16.87 -31.86 -12.57
CA ARG A 446 17.35 -32.77 -13.63
C ARG A 446 18.85 -32.62 -13.86
N TYR A 447 19.33 -31.38 -14.01
CA TYR A 447 20.76 -31.11 -14.17
C TYR A 447 21.57 -31.56 -12.97
N GLN A 448 21.08 -31.35 -11.74
CA GLN A 448 21.74 -31.82 -10.53
C GLN A 448 21.93 -33.34 -10.53
N LEU A 449 20.88 -34.09 -10.91
CA LEU A 449 20.95 -35.55 -11.01
C LEU A 449 21.91 -36.01 -12.10
N GLU A 450 21.95 -35.33 -13.25
CA GLU A 450 22.90 -35.66 -14.33
C GLU A 450 24.35 -35.38 -13.90
N VAL A 451 24.59 -34.26 -13.21
CA VAL A 451 25.90 -33.93 -12.65
C VAL A 451 26.35 -34.98 -11.65
N GLU A 452 25.49 -35.43 -10.74
CA GLU A 452 25.81 -36.49 -9.78
C GLU A 452 26.09 -37.83 -10.49
N ARG A 453 25.32 -38.17 -11.54
CA ARG A 453 25.60 -39.34 -12.37
C ARG A 453 26.98 -39.26 -13.04
N ILE A 454 27.34 -38.10 -13.60
CA ILE A 454 28.65 -37.89 -14.23
C ILE A 454 29.76 -37.98 -13.18
N LYS A 455 29.60 -37.37 -12.01
CA LYS A 455 30.55 -37.51 -10.89
C LYS A 455 30.74 -38.96 -10.48
N GLU A 456 29.65 -39.74 -10.41
CA GLU A 456 29.68 -41.16 -10.11
C GLU A 456 30.52 -41.91 -11.16
N VAL A 457 30.25 -41.73 -12.45
CA VAL A 457 31.01 -42.33 -13.57
C VAL A 457 32.49 -41.93 -13.53
N VAL A 458 32.79 -40.65 -13.31
CA VAL A 458 34.18 -40.14 -13.23
C VAL A 458 34.92 -40.77 -12.04
N ARG A 459 34.29 -40.87 -10.87
CA ARG A 459 34.90 -41.49 -9.69
C ARG A 459 35.11 -43.00 -9.90
N GLN A 460 34.17 -43.72 -10.52
CA GLN A 460 34.37 -45.12 -10.89
C GLN A 460 35.54 -45.28 -11.87
N ARG A 461 35.64 -44.41 -12.87
CA ARG A 461 36.77 -44.39 -13.83
C ARG A 461 38.11 -44.09 -13.14
N ASN A 462 38.15 -43.15 -12.20
CA ASN A 462 39.36 -42.84 -11.43
C ASN A 462 39.79 -44.00 -10.52
N ILE A 463 38.84 -44.72 -9.93
CA ILE A 463 39.13 -45.93 -9.14
C ILE A 463 39.66 -47.06 -10.04
N ALA A 464 39.06 -47.24 -11.23
CA ALA A 464 39.53 -48.21 -12.22
C ALA A 464 40.94 -47.87 -12.74
N ALA A 465 41.22 -46.58 -12.98
CA ALA A 465 42.54 -46.11 -13.39
C ALA A 465 43.60 -46.31 -12.30
N ARG A 466 43.25 -46.12 -11.02
CA ARG A 466 44.15 -46.40 -9.89
C ARG A 466 44.45 -47.89 -9.70
N ARG A 467 43.55 -48.79 -10.09
CA ARG A 467 43.81 -50.25 -10.09
C ARG A 467 44.76 -50.71 -11.20
N GLY A 468 45.04 -49.86 -12.20
CA GLY A 468 45.95 -50.14 -13.32
C GLY A 468 47.38 -49.59 -13.16
N GLN A 469 47.69 -48.89 -12.07
CA GLN A 469 49.05 -48.41 -11.78
C GLN A 469 49.77 -49.37 -10.85
N SER A 470 50.64 -50.22 -11.41
CA SER A 470 51.61 -51.02 -10.65
C SER A 470 52.54 -50.09 -9.87
N GLN A 471 52.51 -50.15 -8.54
CA GLN A 471 53.46 -49.45 -7.68
C GLN A 471 54.84 -50.11 -7.81
N ILE A 472 55.73 -49.51 -8.60
CA ILE A 472 57.15 -49.85 -8.61
C ILE A 472 57.77 -49.26 -7.33
N ALA A 473 57.98 -50.12 -6.33
CA ALA A 473 58.65 -49.77 -5.09
C ALA A 473 60.13 -49.41 -5.37
N LYS A 474 60.54 -48.21 -4.98
CA LYS A 474 61.97 -47.82 -4.95
C LYS A 474 62.66 -48.55 -3.79
N PRO A 475 63.87 -49.12 -3.99
CA PRO A 475 64.52 -49.88 -2.94
C PRO A 475 65.38 -49.01 -1.99
N ILE A 476 65.52 -49.55 -0.77
CA ILE A 476 66.61 -49.39 0.24
C ILE A 476 66.50 -48.26 1.29
N ARG A 477 66.29 -48.61 2.57
CA ARG A 477 67.32 -48.49 3.66
C ARG A 477 66.94 -49.27 4.92
N ALA A 478 67.89 -50.05 5.43
CA ALA A 478 67.79 -50.76 6.70
C ALA A 478 67.97 -49.81 7.90
N GLY A 479 67.15 -50.02 8.93
CA GLY A 479 67.30 -49.44 10.26
C GLY A 479 66.28 -48.34 10.56
N HIS A 480 65.15 -48.70 11.16
CA HIS A 480 64.56 -48.00 12.32
C HIS A 480 63.41 -48.86 12.91
N ALA A 481 63.47 -49.08 14.22
CA ALA A 481 62.54 -49.87 15.02
C ALA A 481 61.22 -49.11 15.32
N PRO A 482 60.14 -49.80 15.74
CA PRO A 482 58.81 -49.19 15.85
C PRO A 482 58.60 -48.53 17.22
N THR A 483 57.96 -47.36 17.25
CA THR A 483 57.33 -46.81 18.45
C THR A 483 55.86 -46.54 18.19
N ALA A 484 55.03 -46.96 19.14
CA ALA A 484 53.58 -46.90 19.13
C ALA A 484 53.05 -45.49 19.47
N PRO A 485 51.73 -45.23 19.34
CA PRO A 485 51.19 -43.89 19.12
C PRO A 485 50.97 -43.12 20.42
N SER A 486 51.21 -41.80 20.39
CA SER A 486 50.76 -40.89 21.43
C SER A 486 50.02 -39.71 20.82
N ALA A 487 48.90 -39.40 21.47
CA ALA A 487 48.01 -38.29 21.22
C ALA A 487 48.72 -36.93 21.32
N GLY A 488 48.20 -35.93 20.61
CA GLY A 488 48.45 -34.54 20.96
C GLY A 488 48.28 -33.52 19.84
N LEU A 489 47.12 -32.86 19.87
CA LEU A 489 46.93 -31.40 19.82
C LEU A 489 47.42 -30.55 18.62
N GLY A 490 46.48 -29.73 18.15
CA GLY A 490 46.71 -28.43 17.52
C GLY A 490 46.35 -28.41 16.03
N SER A 491 45.57 -27.48 15.48
CA SER A 491 44.89 -26.31 16.01
C SER A 491 44.06 -25.78 14.85
N ASN A 492 42.74 -25.65 15.04
CA ASN A 492 41.81 -25.09 14.07
C ASN A 492 41.52 -23.63 14.46
N PRO A 493 41.57 -22.65 13.56
CA PRO A 493 41.00 -21.34 13.86
C PRO A 493 39.77 -21.04 12.97
N TYR A 494 38.70 -20.65 13.66
CA TYR A 494 37.53 -19.88 13.24
C TYR A 494 36.43 -20.52 12.39
N ALA A 495 35.47 -21.14 13.09
CA ALA A 495 34.06 -21.12 12.72
C ALA A 495 33.31 -20.21 13.69
N VAL A 496 32.76 -19.09 13.21
CA VAL A 496 31.85 -18.22 13.96
C VAL A 496 30.43 -18.56 13.53
N ARG A 497 29.60 -18.96 14.49
CA ARG A 497 28.14 -19.10 14.35
C ARG A 497 27.48 -18.21 15.42
N PRO A 498 26.48 -17.38 15.10
CA PRO A 498 25.91 -16.43 16.04
C PRO A 498 24.87 -17.10 16.96
N GLY A 499 24.90 -16.70 18.23
CA GLY A 499 24.04 -17.19 19.30
C GLY A 499 22.65 -16.56 19.30
N ALA A 500 21.67 -17.40 19.66
CA ALA A 500 20.37 -16.99 20.16
C ALA A 500 20.44 -16.92 21.69
N MET A 501 19.95 -15.84 22.27
CA MET A 501 19.61 -15.73 23.70
C MET A 501 18.20 -15.13 23.77
N GLY A 502 17.25 -15.93 24.26
CA GLY A 502 16.07 -15.42 24.97
C GLY A 502 16.49 -15.05 26.40
N ALA A 503 15.97 -13.99 26.99
CA ALA A 503 14.75 -13.90 27.81
C ALA A 503 15.14 -13.05 29.05
N PRO A 504 14.23 -12.48 29.87
CA PRO A 504 12.78 -12.70 29.99
C PRO A 504 11.88 -11.63 29.38
#